data_AF-A0A0Q0T1I7-F1
#
_entry.id   AF-A0A0Q0T1I7-F1
#
_cell.length_a   1.000
_cell.length_b   1.000
_cell.length_c   1.000
_cell.angle_alpha   90.00
_cell.angle_beta   90.00
_cell.angle_gamma   90.00
#
_symmetry.space_group_name_H-M   'P 1'
#
loop_
_entity.id
_entity.type
_entity.pdbx_description
1 polymer ?
#
loop_
_entity_poly.entity_id
_entity_poly.type
_entity_poly.pdbx_seq_one_letter_code
_entity_poly.pdbx_strand_id
1 'polypeptide(L)'
;MSITKHWLFLSFGLLWRSFLLLQIYGLVFSLLIAKFLLSNSSVILIKPTLLYGSLALIIFIAQVGFKLNLLRAMLGKRLNLSQTQWRICALSLACLFATMATLNAVVAFSTSFDFWLYYKVFASPVLLVAGIFATSWVAISRDSIHQ
;
A
#
# COMPACT_ATOMS: atom_id res chain seq x y z
N MET A 1 -24.08 3.66 14.57
CA MET A 1 -22.67 4.09 14.74
C MET A 1 -22.45 5.26 13.80
N SER A 2 -21.96 6.43 14.26
CA SER A 2 -21.80 7.60 13.37
C SER A 2 -20.78 7.30 12.25
N ILE A 3 -20.99 7.88 11.07
CA ILE A 3 -20.12 7.74 9.88
C ILE A 3 -18.64 7.99 10.25
N THR A 4 -18.39 8.95 11.13
CA THR A 4 -17.07 9.30 11.66
C THR A 4 -16.41 8.18 12.46
N LYS A 5 -17.16 7.48 13.33
CA LYS A 5 -16.61 6.32 14.07
C LYS A 5 -16.33 5.16 13.12
N HIS A 6 -17.20 4.91 12.14
CA HIS A 6 -17.03 3.82 11.18
C HIS A 6 -15.78 3.97 10.31
N TRP A 7 -15.51 5.19 9.82
CA TRP A 7 -14.33 5.49 9.02
C TRP A 7 -13.00 5.32 9.78
N LEU A 8 -12.95 5.73 11.05
CA LEU A 8 -11.74 5.56 11.87
C LEU A 8 -11.39 4.08 12.07
N PHE A 9 -12.38 3.25 12.43
CA PHE A 9 -12.15 1.81 12.59
C PHE A 9 -11.72 1.13 11.29
N LEU A 10 -12.29 1.54 10.14
CA LEU A 10 -11.87 1.06 8.83
C LEU A 10 -10.41 1.44 8.56
N SER A 11 -10.05 2.71 8.76
CA SER A 11 -8.71 3.24 8.50
C SER A 11 -7.65 2.54 9.36
N PHE A 12 -7.89 2.42 10.67
CA PHE A 12 -6.98 1.69 11.58
C PHE A 12 -6.88 0.20 11.23
N GLY A 13 -8.01 -0.43 10.89
CA GLY A 13 -8.04 -1.83 10.49
C GLY A 13 -7.28 -2.10 9.18
N LEU A 14 -7.29 -1.15 8.25
CA LEU A 14 -6.52 -1.18 7.01
C LEU A 14 -5.04 -0.89 7.27
N LEU A 15 -4.72 0.07 8.15
CA LEU A 15 -3.36 0.48 8.48
C LEU A 15 -2.55 -0.68 9.06
N TRP A 16 -3.04 -1.29 10.13
CA TRP A 16 -2.32 -2.36 10.82
C TRP A 16 -2.08 -3.56 9.91
N ARG A 17 -3.08 -3.94 9.10
CA ARG A 17 -2.95 -5.07 8.17
C ARG A 17 -2.03 -4.75 7.01
N SER A 18 -2.09 -3.54 6.45
CA SER A 18 -1.16 -3.10 5.41
C SER A 18 0.27 -3.06 5.93
N PHE A 19 0.46 -2.62 7.17
CA PHE A 19 1.75 -2.66 7.83
C PHE A 19 2.26 -4.11 7.98
N LEU A 20 1.45 -5.02 8.56
CA LEU A 20 1.81 -6.43 8.67
C LEU A 20 2.12 -7.07 7.32
N LEU A 21 1.31 -6.77 6.30
CA LEU A 21 1.53 -7.22 4.94
C LEU A 21 2.88 -6.77 4.40
N LEU A 22 3.24 -5.51 4.58
CA LEU A 22 4.53 -4.97 4.16
C LEU A 22 5.69 -5.66 4.88
N GLN A 23 5.55 -5.98 6.17
CA GLN A 23 6.60 -6.69 6.90
C GLN A 23 6.76 -8.13 6.43
N ILE A 24 5.67 -8.88 6.35
CA ILE A 24 5.68 -10.30 5.92
C ILE A 24 6.15 -10.41 4.47
N TYR A 25 5.54 -9.62 3.59
CA TYR A 25 5.91 -9.60 2.18
C TYR A 25 7.35 -9.13 2.00
N GLY A 26 7.78 -8.10 2.72
CA GLY A 26 9.14 -7.60 2.67
C GLY A 26 10.18 -8.63 3.11
N LEU A 27 9.87 -9.43 4.13
CA LEU A 27 10.74 -10.52 4.58
C LEU A 27 10.85 -11.62 3.51
N VAL A 28 9.72 -12.10 2.98
CA VAL A 28 9.70 -13.11 1.91
C VAL A 28 10.41 -12.59 0.65
N PHE A 29 10.10 -11.38 0.24
CA PHE A 29 10.72 -10.72 -0.90
C PHE A 29 12.24 -10.58 -0.73
N SER A 30 12.70 -10.21 0.47
CA SER A 30 14.13 -10.12 0.77
C SER A 30 14.84 -11.47 0.69
N LEU A 31 14.18 -12.57 1.08
CA LEU A 31 14.74 -13.92 0.94
C LEU A 31 14.79 -14.38 -0.53
N LEU A 32 13.75 -14.08 -1.30
CA LEU A 32 13.67 -14.46 -2.72
C LEU A 32 14.72 -13.75 -3.58
N ILE A 33 14.96 -12.47 -3.30
CA ILE A 33 15.89 -11.63 -4.05
C ILE A 33 17.29 -11.61 -3.44
N ALA A 34 17.51 -12.22 -2.27
CA ALA A 34 18.82 -12.32 -1.58
C ALA A 34 19.98 -12.69 -2.51
N LYS A 35 19.77 -13.59 -3.48
CA LYS A 35 20.79 -14.00 -4.46
C LYS A 35 21.18 -12.89 -5.45
N PHE A 36 20.26 -12.02 -5.82
CA PHE A 36 20.49 -10.88 -6.72
C PHE A 36 21.12 -9.68 -5.97
N LEU A 37 20.91 -9.62 -4.65
CA LEU A 37 21.32 -8.52 -3.78
C LEU A 37 22.80 -8.53 -3.37
N LEU A 38 23.51 -9.64 -3.60
CA LEU A 38 24.91 -9.81 -3.20
C LEU A 38 25.91 -9.13 -4.14
N SER A 39 25.47 -8.60 -5.29
CA SER A 39 26.35 -8.13 -6.36
C SER A 39 26.56 -6.61 -6.44
N ASN A 40 25.72 -5.77 -5.82
CA ASN A 40 25.72 -4.32 -6.11
C ASN A 40 25.36 -3.45 -4.91
N SER A 41 26.07 -2.33 -4.73
CA SER A 41 25.87 -1.37 -3.63
C SER A 41 24.50 -0.66 -3.67
N SER A 42 23.93 -0.45 -4.87
CA SER A 42 22.66 0.27 -5.08
C SER A 42 21.41 -0.53 -4.67
N VAL A 43 21.62 -1.79 -4.29
CA VAL A 43 20.58 -2.72 -3.85
C VAL A 43 19.73 -2.17 -2.70
N ILE A 44 20.36 -1.49 -1.74
CA ILE A 44 19.65 -0.99 -0.55
C ILE A 44 18.59 0.06 -0.94
N LEU A 45 18.88 0.86 -1.97
CA LEU A 45 18.05 1.97 -2.44
C LEU A 45 16.85 1.51 -3.28
N ILE A 46 17.04 0.49 -4.11
CA ILE A 46 16.00 -0.02 -5.03
C ILE A 46 15.01 -1.00 -4.36
N LYS A 47 15.42 -1.64 -3.25
CA LYS A 47 14.61 -2.60 -2.48
C LYS A 47 13.17 -2.10 -2.22
N PRO A 48 12.95 -0.89 -1.66
CA PRO A 48 11.60 -0.41 -1.39
C PRO A 48 10.79 -0.17 -2.68
N THR A 49 11.41 0.33 -3.75
CA THR A 49 10.74 0.53 -5.04
C THR A 49 10.20 -0.78 -5.59
N LEU A 50 11.01 -1.85 -5.60
CA LEU A 50 10.56 -3.14 -6.10
C LEU A 50 9.45 -3.73 -5.23
N LEU A 51 9.58 -3.60 -3.91
CA LEU A 51 8.59 -4.10 -2.95
C LEU A 51 7.24 -3.39 -3.10
N TYR A 52 7.22 -2.06 -3.12
CA TYR A 52 5.98 -1.30 -3.29
C TYR A 52 5.40 -1.48 -4.70
N GLY A 53 6.27 -1.50 -5.72
CA GLY A 53 5.85 -1.67 -7.12
C GLY A 53 5.22 -3.04 -7.38
N SER A 54 5.79 -4.11 -6.85
CA SER A 54 5.23 -5.45 -6.99
C SER A 54 3.89 -5.60 -6.26
N LEU A 55 3.74 -5.02 -5.06
CA LEU A 55 2.46 -4.99 -4.35
C LEU A 55 1.40 -4.24 -5.14
N ALA A 56 1.74 -3.06 -5.68
CA ALA A 56 0.83 -2.29 -6.53
C ALA A 56 0.35 -3.13 -7.72
N LEU A 57 1.29 -3.81 -8.40
CA LEU A 57 1.00 -4.63 -9.56
C LEU A 57 0.14 -5.85 -9.21
N ILE A 58 0.45 -6.57 -8.13
CA ILE A 58 -0.32 -7.73 -7.67
C ILE A 58 -1.76 -7.33 -7.34
N ILE A 59 -1.95 -6.22 -6.59
CA ILE A 59 -3.28 -5.73 -6.24
C ILE A 59 -4.05 -5.31 -7.50
N PHE A 60 -3.39 -4.59 -8.42
CA PHE A 60 -4.01 -4.14 -9.65
C PHE A 60 -4.42 -5.31 -10.55
N ILE A 61 -3.52 -6.26 -10.83
CA ILE A 61 -3.79 -7.43 -11.67
C ILE A 61 -4.87 -8.30 -11.04
N ALA A 62 -4.83 -8.55 -9.73
CA ALA A 62 -5.87 -9.32 -9.05
C ALA A 62 -7.25 -8.66 -9.21
N GLN A 63 -7.33 -7.34 -9.01
CA GLN A 63 -8.59 -6.61 -9.07
C GLN A 63 -9.13 -6.43 -10.50
N VAL A 64 -8.26 -6.15 -11.48
CA VAL A 64 -8.67 -5.85 -12.87
C VAL A 64 -8.71 -7.10 -13.74
N GLY A 65 -7.69 -7.96 -13.66
CA GLY A 65 -7.58 -9.17 -14.45
C GLY A 65 -8.44 -10.32 -13.92
N PHE A 66 -8.33 -10.61 -12.61
CA PHE A 66 -9.02 -11.75 -12.00
C PHE A 66 -10.35 -11.40 -11.33
N LYS A 67 -10.68 -10.10 -11.22
CA LYS A 67 -11.82 -9.59 -10.43
C LYS A 67 -11.79 -10.08 -8.97
N LEU A 68 -10.60 -10.46 -8.49
CA LEU A 68 -10.34 -10.91 -7.13
C LEU A 68 -9.89 -9.72 -6.29
N ASN A 69 -10.69 -9.40 -5.27
CA ASN A 69 -10.34 -8.33 -4.36
C ASN A 69 -9.50 -8.91 -3.21
N LEU A 70 -8.17 -8.84 -3.34
CA LEU A 70 -7.23 -9.35 -2.33
C LEU A 70 -7.46 -8.70 -0.97
N LEU A 71 -7.76 -7.40 -0.94
CA LEU A 71 -8.13 -6.71 0.30
C LEU A 71 -9.34 -7.36 0.97
N ARG A 72 -10.42 -7.61 0.24
CA ARG A 72 -11.61 -8.30 0.74
C ARG A 72 -11.27 -9.70 1.25
N ALA A 73 -10.41 -10.43 0.55
CA ALA A 73 -9.97 -11.76 0.95
C ALA A 73 -9.19 -11.74 2.29
N MET A 74 -8.34 -10.71 2.49
CA MET A 74 -7.53 -10.57 3.70
C MET A 74 -8.26 -9.92 4.88
N LEU A 75 -9.20 -9.02 4.60
CA LEU A 75 -9.98 -8.29 5.59
C LEU A 75 -11.30 -8.98 5.97
N GLY A 76 -11.68 -10.02 5.21
CA GLY A 76 -12.70 -11.04 5.50
C GLY A 76 -13.91 -10.58 6.32
N LYS A 77 -15.05 -10.31 5.66
CA LYS A 77 -16.43 -10.02 6.17
C LYS A 77 -16.60 -9.04 7.35
N ARG A 78 -15.56 -8.58 8.05
CA ARG A 78 -15.68 -7.66 9.20
C ARG A 78 -16.09 -6.24 8.80
N LEU A 79 -15.88 -5.91 7.53
CA LEU A 79 -16.26 -4.64 6.94
C LEU A 79 -17.41 -4.92 5.96
N ASN A 80 -18.62 -4.47 6.30
CA ASN A 80 -19.81 -4.54 5.45
C ASN A 80 -19.72 -3.52 4.31
N LEU A 81 -18.69 -3.65 3.47
CA LEU A 81 -18.48 -2.81 2.31
C LEU A 81 -19.12 -3.46 1.07
N SER A 82 -19.77 -2.66 0.24
CA SER A 82 -20.30 -3.07 -1.05
C SER A 82 -19.17 -3.48 -2.00
N GLN A 83 -19.52 -4.22 -3.07
CA GLN A 83 -18.54 -4.66 -4.05
C GLN A 83 -17.82 -3.48 -4.74
N THR A 84 -18.51 -2.36 -4.92
CA THR A 84 -17.96 -1.12 -5.47
C THR A 84 -16.94 -0.48 -4.51
N GLN A 85 -17.26 -0.40 -3.21
CA GLN A 85 -16.35 0.14 -2.20
C GLN A 85 -15.07 -0.67 -2.10
N TRP A 86 -15.18 -2.00 -2.11
CA TRP A 86 -14.03 -2.90 -2.16
C TRP A 86 -13.13 -2.63 -3.36
N ARG A 87 -13.73 -2.45 -4.55
CA ARG A 87 -12.98 -2.15 -5.78
C ARG A 87 -12.26 -0.80 -5.69
N ILE A 88 -12.92 0.23 -5.16
CA ILE A 88 -12.32 1.55 -4.95
C ILE A 88 -11.16 1.46 -3.96
N CYS A 89 -11.33 0.77 -2.82
CA CYS A 89 -10.25 0.51 -1.87
C CYS A 89 -9.05 -0.15 -2.54
N ALA A 90 -9.27 -1.20 -3.33
CA ALA A 90 -8.20 -1.94 -3.98
C ALA A 90 -7.44 -1.10 -5.01
N LEU A 91 -8.14 -0.37 -5.87
CA LEU A 91 -7.50 0.48 -6.86
C LEU A 91 -6.80 1.68 -6.21
N SER A 92 -7.39 2.28 -5.18
CA SER A 92 -6.76 3.39 -4.45
C SER A 92 -5.49 2.94 -3.73
N LEU A 93 -5.51 1.73 -3.14
CA LEU A 93 -4.34 1.17 -2.49
C LEU A 93 -3.23 0.79 -3.49
N ALA A 94 -3.59 0.22 -4.64
CA ALA A 94 -2.62 -0.03 -5.72
C ALA A 94 -1.97 1.28 -6.19
N CYS A 95 -2.76 2.34 -6.36
CA CYS A 95 -2.27 3.67 -6.72
C CYS A 95 -1.33 4.26 -5.65
N LEU A 96 -1.67 4.10 -4.37
CA LEU A 96 -0.81 4.53 -3.26
C LEU A 96 0.56 3.83 -3.32
N PHE A 97 0.57 2.50 -3.44
CA PHE A 97 1.83 1.75 -3.52
C PHE A 97 2.63 2.08 -4.78
N ALA A 98 1.98 2.30 -5.93
CA ALA A 98 2.64 2.75 -7.15
C ALA A 98 3.29 4.14 -6.96
N THR A 99 2.59 5.05 -6.27
CA THR A 99 3.09 6.38 -5.92
C THR A 99 4.30 6.28 -5.00
N MET A 100 4.24 5.46 -3.94
CA MET A 100 5.36 5.22 -3.04
C MET A 100 6.56 4.60 -3.75
N ALA A 101 6.33 3.66 -4.68
CA ALA A 101 7.39 3.04 -5.48
C ALA A 101 8.12 4.07 -6.34
N THR A 102 7.34 4.92 -7.02
CA THR A 102 7.84 6.00 -7.90
C THR A 102 8.60 7.04 -7.08
N LEU A 103 8.03 7.52 -5.98
CA LEU A 103 8.70 8.49 -5.11
C LEU A 103 9.99 7.92 -4.52
N ASN A 104 10.00 6.66 -4.06
CA ASN A 104 11.24 6.05 -3.59
C ASN A 104 12.28 5.95 -4.71
N ALA A 105 11.89 5.61 -5.95
CA ALA A 105 12.82 5.54 -7.07
C ALA A 105 13.43 6.93 -7.36
N VAL A 106 12.60 7.97 -7.42
CA VAL A 106 13.04 9.35 -7.64
C VAL A 106 14.02 9.78 -6.55
N VAL A 107 13.66 9.59 -5.27
CA VAL A 107 14.52 9.95 -4.14
C VAL A 107 15.82 9.14 -4.15
N ALA A 108 15.74 7.82 -4.37
CA ALA A 108 16.88 6.92 -4.38
C ALA A 108 17.94 7.29 -5.44
N PHE A 109 17.52 7.75 -6.62
CA PHE A 109 18.43 8.03 -7.73
C PHE A 109 18.80 9.51 -7.90
N SER A 110 18.12 10.41 -7.20
CA SER A 110 18.32 11.87 -7.37
C SER A 110 18.85 12.57 -6.12
N THR A 111 18.99 11.87 -4.99
CA THR A 111 19.38 12.48 -3.70
C THR A 111 20.50 11.70 -3.00
N SER A 112 21.07 12.27 -1.94
CA SER A 112 22.09 11.60 -1.13
C SER A 112 21.50 10.44 -0.33
N PHE A 113 22.37 9.50 0.08
CA PHE A 113 21.96 8.37 0.92
C PHE A 113 21.30 8.82 2.23
N ASP A 114 21.84 9.85 2.88
CA ASP A 114 21.28 10.38 4.14
C ASP A 114 19.88 10.94 3.94
N PHE A 115 19.66 11.70 2.85
CA PHE A 115 18.33 12.19 2.52
C PHE A 115 17.36 11.04 2.24
N TRP A 116 17.79 10.03 1.46
CA TRP A 116 16.99 8.84 1.22
C TRP A 116 16.65 8.09 2.52
N LEU A 117 17.58 8.01 3.47
CA LEU A 117 17.35 7.39 4.77
C LEU A 117 16.28 8.15 5.57
N TYR A 118 16.35 9.48 5.61
CA TYR A 118 15.32 10.31 6.24
C TYR A 118 13.96 10.14 5.58
N TYR A 119 13.91 10.16 4.24
CA TYR A 119 12.68 9.89 3.49
C TYR A 119 12.10 8.52 3.85
N LYS A 120 12.94 7.48 3.88
CA LYS A 120 12.51 6.11 4.18
C LYS A 120 11.96 5.95 5.59
N VAL A 121 12.61 6.58 6.59
CA VAL A 121 12.25 6.41 8.00
C VAL A 121 11.07 7.29 8.41
N PHE A 122 10.95 8.49 7.84
CA PHE A 122 9.94 9.45 8.28
C PHE A 122 8.87 9.70 7.21
N ALA A 123 9.26 10.08 6.00
CA ALA A 123 8.30 10.49 4.97
C ALA A 123 7.48 9.30 4.43
N SER A 124 8.10 8.15 4.17
CA SER A 124 7.42 6.96 3.64
C SER A 124 6.34 6.42 4.60
N PRO A 125 6.58 6.24 5.90
CA PRO A 125 5.53 5.85 6.84
C PRO A 125 4.39 6.88 6.95
N VAL A 126 4.72 8.18 6.96
CA VAL A 126 3.70 9.24 6.98
C VAL A 126 2.84 9.18 5.71
N LEU A 127 3.45 8.97 4.55
CA LEU A 127 2.74 8.81 3.28
C LEU A 127 1.82 7.59 3.28
N LEU A 128 2.28 6.45 3.83
CA LEU A 128 1.46 5.26 3.98
C LEU A 128 0.24 5.52 4.87
N VAL A 129 0.45 6.14 6.05
CA VAL A 129 -0.62 6.49 6.99
C VAL A 129 -1.62 7.42 6.30
N ALA A 130 -1.17 8.57 5.80
CA ALA A 130 -2.03 9.55 5.14
C ALA A 130 -2.78 8.92 3.94
N GLY A 131 -2.08 8.12 3.14
CA GLY A 131 -2.65 7.42 2.00
C GLY A 131 -3.75 6.43 2.40
N ILE A 132 -3.56 5.64 3.47
CA ILE A 132 -4.59 4.69 3.93
C ILE A 132 -5.84 5.43 4.44
N PHE A 133 -5.67 6.50 5.20
CA PHE A 133 -6.79 7.34 5.63
C PHE A 133 -7.53 7.96 4.42
N ALA A 134 -6.79 8.44 3.41
CA ALA A 134 -7.36 8.94 2.17
C ALA A 134 -8.12 7.86 1.38
N THR A 135 -7.54 6.66 1.21
CA THR A 135 -8.20 5.54 0.51
C THR A 135 -9.51 5.13 1.21
N SER A 136 -9.50 5.12 2.54
CA SER A 136 -10.67 4.78 3.37
C SER A 136 -11.75 5.85 3.25
N TRP A 137 -11.36 7.13 3.20
CA TRP A 137 -12.27 8.25 3.01
C TRP A 137 -12.93 8.22 1.62
N VAL A 138 -12.12 8.02 0.58
CA VAL A 138 -12.60 7.93 -0.80
C VAL A 138 -13.58 6.77 -0.96
N ALA A 139 -13.31 5.62 -0.34
CA ALA A 139 -14.21 4.47 -0.42
C ALA A 139 -15.58 4.73 0.21
N ILE A 140 -15.64 5.43 1.35
CA ILE A 140 -16.91 5.71 2.05
C ILE A 140 -17.68 6.86 1.37
N SER A 141 -16.99 7.93 0.97
CA SER A 141 -17.62 9.13 0.37
C SER A 141 -18.31 8.88 -0.98
N ARG A 142 -17.93 7.82 -1.70
CA ARG A 142 -18.55 7.46 -2.98
C ARG A 142 -19.93 6.79 -2.84
N ASP A 143 -20.35 6.44 -1.63
CA ASP A 143 -21.65 5.82 -1.35
C ASP A 143 -22.74 6.86 -1.05
N SER A 144 -22.38 7.99 -0.43
CA SER A 144 -23.29 9.08 -0.07
C SER A 144 -23.83 9.90 -1.25
N ILE A 145 -23.39 9.60 -2.49
CA ILE A 145 -23.84 10.28 -3.72
C ILE A 145 -24.97 9.47 -4.42
N HIS A 146 -25.16 8.20 -4.03
CA HIS A 146 -26.12 7.28 -4.65
C HIS A 146 -27.25 6.83 -3.70
N GLN A 147 -27.36 7.45 -2.52
CA GLN A 147 -28.50 7.37 -1.60
C GLN A 147 -29.16 8.75 -1.53
#